data_AF-A0A2G9TUL1-F1
#
_entry.id   AF-A0A2G9TUL1-F1
#
_cell.length_a   1.000
_cell.length_b   1.000
_cell.length_c   1.000
_cell.angle_alpha   90.00
_cell.angle_beta   90.00
_cell.angle_gamma   90.00
#
_symmetry.space_group_name_H-M   'P 1'
#
loop_
_entity.id
_entity.type
_entity.pdbx_description
1 polymer ?
#
loop_
_entity_poly.entity_id
_entity_poly.type
_entity_poly.pdbx_seq_one_letter_code
_entity_poly.pdbx_strand_id
1 'polypeptide(L)'
;MRDKVASRWNSVTNGEAFNSISKMGQEEAYVCTSVPLDPETEHYITGYKPNVASKNAHHILLFGCEEPGSDDEVWDCGEMTTEVDGMIRAPTCKSKPAILYAWAKDAPELKLPKGVAFRVGGDSGINHLVLQLHYMHNRDEPDHSGVTLYHTEEPQPKTAATMLLVTGGLLPPKATDHFKKPAQLIEPEIRPTLNALDA
;
A
#
# COMPACT_ATOMS: atom_id res chain seq x y z
N MET A 1 -12.25 21.49 -0.07
CA MET A 1 -11.65 20.22 0.42
C MET A 1 -12.14 19.05 -0.41
N ARG A 2 -13.46 18.82 -0.52
CA ARG A 2 -14.07 17.79 -1.39
C ARG A 2 -13.57 17.79 -2.84
N ASP A 3 -13.45 18.95 -3.50
CA ASP A 3 -12.97 19.01 -4.90
C ASP A 3 -11.52 18.49 -5.08
N LYS A 4 -10.64 18.71 -4.09
CA LYS A 4 -9.26 18.20 -4.10
C LYS A 4 -9.19 16.69 -3.82
N VAL A 5 -10.09 16.19 -2.98
CA VAL A 5 -10.21 14.75 -2.70
C VAL A 5 -10.71 14.03 -3.95
N ALA A 6 -11.78 14.52 -4.56
CA ALA A 6 -12.33 13.98 -5.81
C ALA A 6 -11.28 14.02 -6.94
N SER A 7 -10.53 15.11 -7.09
CA SER A 7 -9.47 15.20 -8.12
C SER A 7 -8.35 14.18 -7.90
N ARG A 8 -7.87 14.02 -6.66
CA ARG A 8 -6.80 13.05 -6.34
C ARG A 8 -7.27 11.61 -6.47
N TRP A 9 -8.50 11.31 -6.02
CA TRP A 9 -9.12 10.01 -6.22
C TRP A 9 -9.27 9.67 -7.71
N ASN A 10 -9.78 10.60 -8.51
CA ASN A 10 -9.89 10.43 -9.95
C ASN A 10 -8.54 10.21 -10.64
N SER A 11 -7.47 10.83 -10.14
CA SER A 11 -6.11 10.61 -10.65
C SER A 11 -5.67 9.14 -10.42
N VAL A 12 -5.84 8.63 -9.20
CA VAL A 12 -5.53 7.23 -8.82
C VAL A 12 -6.31 6.19 -9.65
N THR A 13 -7.53 6.52 -10.07
CA THR A 13 -8.45 5.57 -10.74
C THR A 13 -8.42 5.64 -12.26
N ASN A 14 -7.98 6.78 -12.83
CA ASN A 14 -7.87 6.99 -14.27
C ASN A 14 -6.48 6.72 -14.87
N GLY A 15 -5.58 6.09 -14.12
CA GLY A 15 -4.26 5.73 -14.67
C GLY A 15 -3.16 6.74 -14.41
N GLU A 16 -3.42 7.79 -13.64
CA GLU A 16 -2.40 8.75 -13.25
C GLU A 16 -1.69 8.27 -11.98
N ALA A 17 -0.38 8.53 -11.91
CA ALA A 17 0.44 8.11 -10.78
C ALA A 17 0.06 8.87 -9.51
N PHE A 18 0.23 8.21 -8.37
CA PHE A 18 -0.11 8.74 -7.05
C PHE A 18 0.55 10.10 -6.73
N ASN A 19 1.72 10.43 -7.34
CA ASN A 19 2.33 11.77 -7.44
C ASN A 19 3.62 11.70 -8.28
N SER A 20 4.25 12.85 -8.59
CA SER A 20 5.63 12.93 -9.13
C SER A 20 6.65 13.14 -8.01
N ILE A 21 7.58 12.21 -7.81
CA ILE A 21 8.69 12.39 -6.87
C ILE A 21 9.87 12.96 -7.65
N SER A 22 10.17 14.24 -7.44
CA SER A 22 11.04 15.03 -8.32
C SER A 22 12.53 14.74 -8.21
N LYS A 23 12.99 14.14 -7.09
CA LYS A 23 14.38 13.73 -6.87
C LYS A 23 14.49 12.81 -5.65
N MET A 24 15.21 11.70 -5.75
CA MET A 24 15.58 10.88 -4.58
C MET A 24 17.07 10.66 -4.54
N GLY A 25 17.74 11.35 -3.62
CA GLY A 25 19.20 11.35 -3.49
C GLY A 25 19.80 10.13 -2.79
N GLN A 26 19.08 9.01 -2.64
CA GLN A 26 19.51 7.93 -1.76
C GLN A 26 19.12 6.53 -2.26
N GLU A 27 20.03 5.58 -2.10
CA GLU A 27 19.79 4.15 -2.34
C GLU A 27 18.96 3.54 -1.19
N GLU A 28 18.20 2.48 -1.49
CA GLU A 28 17.30 1.81 -0.53
C GLU A 28 16.31 2.79 0.16
N ALA A 29 15.78 3.76 -0.57
CA ALA A 29 14.87 4.76 -0.01
C ALA A 29 13.42 4.22 0.07
N TYR A 30 12.77 4.42 1.22
CA TYR A 30 11.35 4.10 1.44
C TYR A 30 10.55 5.39 1.54
N VAL A 31 9.75 5.66 0.52
CA VAL A 31 9.04 6.93 0.37
C VAL A 31 7.54 6.70 0.35
N CYS A 32 6.82 7.51 1.11
CA CYS A 32 5.38 7.40 1.30
C CYS A 32 4.67 8.63 0.73
N THR A 33 3.46 8.41 0.21
CA THR A 33 2.51 9.46 -0.17
C THR A 33 1.10 8.99 0.12
N SER A 34 0.15 9.92 0.33
CA SER A 34 -1.24 9.57 0.63
C SER A 34 -2.26 10.26 -0.25
N VAL A 35 -3.38 9.56 -0.43
CA VAL A 35 -4.60 10.09 -1.05
C VAL A 35 -5.75 9.93 -0.06
N PRO A 36 -6.43 11.03 0.32
CA PRO A 36 -7.66 10.95 1.10
C PRO A 36 -8.79 10.36 0.26
N LEU A 37 -9.72 9.69 0.93
CA LEU A 37 -10.97 9.18 0.36
C LEU A 37 -12.14 10.10 0.75
N ASP A 38 -13.21 10.07 -0.03
CA ASP A 38 -14.43 10.80 0.34
C ASP A 38 -15.10 10.11 1.56
N PRO A 39 -15.30 10.83 2.68
CA PRO A 39 -15.96 10.26 3.85
C PRO A 39 -17.43 9.90 3.62
N GLU A 40 -18.06 10.39 2.56
CA GLU A 40 -19.47 10.12 2.25
C GLU A 40 -19.65 8.99 1.23
N THR A 41 -18.58 8.53 0.58
CA THR A 41 -18.65 7.56 -0.52
C THR A 41 -17.83 6.32 -0.19
N GLU A 42 -18.46 5.16 -0.34
CA GLU A 42 -17.79 3.88 -0.23
C GLU A 42 -17.27 3.43 -1.59
N HIS A 43 -16.04 2.93 -1.60
CA HIS A 43 -15.45 2.32 -2.77
C HIS A 43 -15.06 0.87 -2.48
N TYR A 44 -15.25 0.03 -3.48
CA TYR A 44 -14.95 -1.38 -3.45
C TYR A 44 -13.83 -1.67 -4.45
N ILE A 45 -12.59 -1.78 -3.95
CA ILE A 45 -11.41 -2.02 -4.78
C ILE A 45 -11.43 -3.48 -5.24
N THR A 46 -11.49 -3.67 -6.56
CA THR A 46 -11.61 -4.97 -7.24
C THR A 46 -10.31 -5.39 -7.93
N GLY A 47 -9.30 -4.53 -7.96
CA GLY A 47 -7.99 -4.87 -8.50
C GLY A 47 -7.02 -3.71 -8.55
N TYR A 48 -5.79 -4.03 -8.97
CA TYR A 48 -4.61 -3.18 -8.89
C TYR A 48 -3.79 -3.36 -10.16
N LYS A 49 -3.42 -2.26 -10.79
CA LYS A 49 -2.48 -2.25 -11.92
C LYS A 49 -1.23 -1.46 -11.53
N PRO A 50 -0.06 -2.08 -11.42
CA PRO A 50 1.17 -1.37 -11.13
C PRO A 50 1.56 -0.47 -12.31
N ASN A 51 1.93 0.78 -12.03
CA ASN A 51 2.49 1.72 -12.99
C ASN A 51 3.94 1.96 -12.59
N VAL A 52 4.89 1.38 -13.31
CA VAL A 52 6.34 1.54 -13.03
C VAL A 52 6.96 2.26 -14.21
N ALA A 53 6.76 3.57 -14.26
CA ALA A 53 7.12 4.43 -15.40
C ALA A 53 8.62 4.40 -15.75
N SER A 54 9.47 4.15 -14.75
CA SER A 54 10.94 4.24 -14.84
C SER A 54 11.68 2.92 -14.53
N LYS A 55 10.93 1.87 -14.12
CA LYS A 55 11.47 0.64 -13.49
C LYS A 55 12.32 0.88 -12.23
N ASN A 56 12.18 2.03 -11.56
CA ASN A 56 12.97 2.35 -10.38
C ASN A 56 12.40 1.75 -9.09
N ALA A 57 11.07 1.64 -8.97
CA ALA A 57 10.47 1.02 -7.81
C ALA A 57 10.81 -0.49 -7.77
N HIS A 58 11.45 -0.91 -6.69
CA HIS A 58 11.79 -2.30 -6.42
C HIS A 58 10.56 -3.05 -5.88
N HIS A 59 9.80 -2.41 -5.00
CA HIS A 59 8.49 -2.90 -4.57
C HIS A 59 7.53 -1.73 -4.28
N ILE A 60 6.24 -2.04 -4.32
CA ILE A 60 5.16 -1.11 -4.03
C ILE A 60 4.22 -1.74 -3.02
N LEU A 61 3.91 -1.04 -1.94
CA LEU A 61 2.89 -1.44 -0.97
C LEU A 61 1.79 -0.37 -0.92
N LEU A 62 0.54 -0.82 -0.84
CA LEU A 62 -0.61 0.05 -0.61
C LEU A 62 -1.27 -0.30 0.71
N PHE A 63 -1.43 0.71 1.54
CA PHE A 63 -2.06 0.62 2.84
C PHE A 63 -3.34 1.43 2.88
N GLY A 64 -4.32 0.94 3.64
CA GLY A 64 -5.47 1.72 4.09
C GLY A 64 -5.29 2.14 5.53
N CYS A 65 -5.66 3.38 5.86
CA CYS A 65 -5.67 3.87 7.23
C CYS A 65 -6.73 4.95 7.47
N GLU A 66 -7.01 5.20 8.74
CA GLU A 66 -7.81 6.35 9.16
C GLU A 66 -7.04 7.66 8.93
N GLU A 67 -5.77 7.71 9.38
CA GLU A 67 -4.88 8.87 9.22
C GLU A 67 -3.49 8.45 8.71
N PRO A 68 -2.93 9.15 7.70
CA PRO A 68 -1.57 8.91 7.22
C PRO A 68 -0.54 9.33 8.28
N GLY A 69 0.68 8.82 8.19
CA GLY A 69 1.73 9.17 9.15
C GLY A 69 2.23 10.61 9.05
N SER A 70 2.07 11.25 7.89
CA SER A 70 2.37 12.66 7.65
C SER A 70 1.28 13.33 6.81
N ASP A 71 1.11 14.65 6.99
CA ASP A 71 0.29 15.50 6.13
C ASP A 71 1.08 16.04 4.92
N ASP A 72 2.39 15.79 4.87
CA ASP A 72 3.24 16.15 3.74
C ASP A 72 2.86 15.36 2.49
N GLU A 73 3.09 15.96 1.31
CA GLU A 73 2.80 15.30 0.04
C GLU A 73 3.61 14.03 -0.16
N VAL A 74 4.87 14.05 0.30
CA VAL A 74 5.81 12.94 0.25
C VAL A 74 6.65 12.95 1.53
N TRP A 75 6.88 11.79 2.14
CA TRP A 75 7.69 11.66 3.36
C TRP A 75 8.51 10.37 3.38
N ASP A 76 9.55 10.32 4.21
CA ASP A 76 10.30 9.09 4.51
C ASP A 76 9.45 8.20 5.42
N CYS A 77 9.07 7.01 4.95
CA CYS A 77 8.19 6.07 5.66
C CYS A 77 8.77 5.55 6.98
N GLY A 78 10.04 5.78 7.26
CA GLY A 78 10.63 5.48 8.54
C GLY A 78 11.08 4.03 8.73
N GLU A 79 11.27 3.28 7.64
CA GLU A 79 11.68 1.86 7.66
C GLU A 79 13.18 1.68 7.95
N MET A 80 13.70 0.44 7.88
CA MET A 80 15.05 0.02 8.32
C MET A 80 16.25 0.65 7.58
N THR A 81 16.10 1.85 7.02
CA THR A 81 17.09 2.51 6.19
C THR A 81 17.48 3.87 6.73
N THR A 82 18.54 4.41 6.12
CA THR A 82 19.09 5.73 6.42
C THR A 82 18.07 6.80 6.05
N GLU A 83 17.97 7.84 6.88
CA GLU A 83 17.06 8.98 6.67
C GLU A 83 17.22 9.54 5.25
N VAL A 84 16.09 9.79 4.57
CA VAL A 84 16.07 10.42 3.25
C VAL A 84 16.18 11.94 3.42
N ASP A 85 17.27 12.52 2.90
CA ASP A 85 17.55 13.95 3.04
C ASP A 85 16.42 14.83 2.48
N GLY A 86 16.05 15.87 3.22
CA GLY A 86 14.99 16.81 2.85
C GLY A 86 13.55 16.32 3.03
N MET A 87 13.32 15.13 3.60
CA MET A 87 11.98 14.62 3.91
C MET A 87 11.77 14.49 5.43
N ILE A 88 10.55 14.74 5.88
CA ILE A 88 10.16 14.39 7.26
C ILE A 88 10.07 12.87 7.36
N ARG A 89 10.58 12.31 8.45
CA ARG A 89 10.45 10.89 8.77
C ARG A 89 9.18 10.65 9.59
N ALA A 90 8.30 9.81 9.07
CA ALA A 90 7.04 9.44 9.72
C ALA A 90 6.60 8.03 9.30
N PRO A 91 5.85 7.28 10.12
CA PRO A 91 5.38 5.95 9.72
C PRO A 91 4.48 6.03 8.49
N THR A 92 4.16 4.89 7.87
CA THR A 92 3.16 4.84 6.79
C THR A 92 1.80 5.37 7.25
N CYS A 93 1.35 4.94 8.41
CA CYS A 93 0.06 5.34 9.00
C CYS A 93 0.27 5.70 10.47
N LYS A 94 -0.48 6.67 11.02
CA LYS A 94 -0.41 6.99 12.45
C LYS A 94 -0.81 5.81 13.34
N SER A 95 -1.76 5.00 12.87
CA SER A 95 -2.15 3.77 13.55
C SER A 95 -2.77 2.76 12.59
N LYS A 96 -2.73 1.48 12.99
CA LYS A 96 -3.45 0.35 12.37
C LYS A 96 -3.41 0.33 10.82
N PRO A 97 -2.22 0.25 10.21
CA PRO A 97 -2.12 0.10 8.76
C PRO A 97 -2.77 -1.21 8.30
N ALA A 98 -3.68 -1.13 7.33
CA ALA A 98 -4.26 -2.30 6.66
C ALA A 98 -3.56 -2.49 5.31
N ILE A 99 -2.83 -3.60 5.13
CA ILE A 99 -2.22 -3.90 3.81
C ILE A 99 -3.34 -4.27 2.83
N LEU A 100 -3.49 -3.48 1.78
CA LEU A 100 -4.49 -3.68 0.72
C LEU A 100 -3.88 -4.32 -0.52
N TYR A 101 -2.61 -4.01 -0.81
CA TYR A 101 -1.91 -4.53 -1.97
C TYR A 101 -0.40 -4.51 -1.75
N ALA A 102 0.28 -5.46 -2.38
CA ALA A 102 1.72 -5.56 -2.40
C ALA A 102 2.16 -6.04 -3.79
N TRP A 103 3.18 -5.39 -4.33
CA TRP A 103 3.74 -5.67 -5.64
C TRP A 103 5.25 -5.82 -5.55
N ALA A 104 5.76 -6.87 -6.16
CA ALA A 104 7.18 -7.08 -6.40
C ALA A 104 7.48 -6.88 -7.89
N LYS A 105 8.74 -6.54 -8.19
CA LYS A 105 9.20 -6.25 -9.55
C LYS A 105 8.72 -7.26 -10.59
N ASP A 106 8.20 -6.74 -11.70
CA ASP A 106 7.68 -7.50 -12.85
C ASP A 106 6.42 -8.36 -12.59
N ALA A 107 5.79 -8.25 -11.41
CA ALA A 107 4.51 -8.91 -11.17
C ALA A 107 3.38 -8.27 -12.03
N PRO A 108 2.44 -9.08 -12.55
CA PRO A 108 1.34 -8.58 -13.37
C PRO A 108 0.31 -7.79 -12.55
N GLU A 109 -0.64 -7.15 -13.24
CA GLU A 109 -1.82 -6.59 -12.58
C GLU A 109 -2.57 -7.67 -11.79
N LEU A 110 -3.11 -7.30 -10.63
CA LEU A 110 -3.92 -8.16 -9.79
C LEU A 110 -5.39 -7.80 -9.96
N LYS A 111 -6.19 -8.72 -10.50
CA LYS A 111 -7.65 -8.64 -10.45
C LYS A 111 -8.17 -9.58 -9.37
N LEU A 112 -8.96 -9.06 -8.45
CA LEU A 112 -9.60 -9.90 -7.44
C LEU A 112 -10.65 -10.80 -8.11
N PRO A 113 -10.95 -11.98 -7.54
CA PRO A 113 -12.01 -12.83 -8.05
C PRO A 113 -13.33 -12.07 -8.16
N LYS A 114 -14.18 -12.47 -9.13
CA LYS A 114 -15.48 -11.83 -9.34
C LYS A 114 -16.29 -11.75 -8.04
N GLY A 115 -16.78 -10.55 -7.71
CA GLY A 115 -17.60 -10.30 -6.53
C GLY A 115 -16.80 -10.17 -5.23
N VAL A 116 -15.47 -10.04 -5.30
CA VAL A 116 -14.58 -9.84 -4.15
C VAL A 116 -13.95 -8.45 -4.23
N ALA A 117 -14.01 -7.69 -3.14
CA ALA A 117 -13.36 -6.37 -3.06
C ALA A 117 -12.95 -5.97 -1.65
N PHE A 118 -11.93 -5.11 -1.55
CA PHE A 118 -11.66 -4.36 -0.31
C PHE A 118 -12.60 -3.15 -0.24
N ARG A 119 -13.31 -3.00 0.88
CA ARG A 119 -14.17 -1.84 1.16
C ARG A 119 -13.34 -0.72 1.79
N VAL A 120 -13.39 0.48 1.22
CA VAL A 120 -12.68 1.68 1.69
C VAL A 120 -13.61 2.90 1.59
N GLY A 121 -13.27 4.01 2.26
CA GLY A 121 -14.10 5.21 2.33
C GLY A 121 -15.35 5.01 3.20
N GLY A 122 -16.27 5.97 3.20
CA GLY A 122 -17.48 5.90 4.02
C GLY A 122 -17.19 5.66 5.50
N ASP A 123 -17.87 4.68 6.10
CA ASP A 123 -17.69 4.25 7.49
C ASP A 123 -16.72 3.06 7.66
N SER A 124 -15.96 2.69 6.62
CA SER A 124 -15.09 1.51 6.62
C SER A 124 -13.91 1.58 7.61
N GLY A 125 -13.59 2.78 8.11
CA GLY A 125 -12.39 3.05 8.90
C GLY A 125 -11.11 3.21 8.07
N ILE A 126 -11.20 3.11 6.74
CA ILE A 126 -10.12 3.44 5.80
C ILE A 126 -10.49 4.73 5.11
N ASN A 127 -9.93 5.85 5.58
CA ASN A 127 -10.20 7.20 5.06
C ASN A 127 -9.06 7.73 4.19
N HIS A 128 -7.91 7.06 4.21
CA HIS A 128 -6.75 7.37 3.39
C HIS A 128 -6.18 6.09 2.80
N LEU A 129 -5.65 6.21 1.58
CA LEU A 129 -4.76 5.25 0.97
C LEU A 129 -3.34 5.79 1.02
N VAL A 130 -2.42 5.01 1.57
CA VAL A 130 -1.00 5.36 1.64
C VAL A 130 -0.21 4.41 0.75
N LEU A 131 0.49 4.98 -0.22
CA LEU A 131 1.39 4.27 -1.09
C LEU A 131 2.80 4.36 -0.52
N GLN A 132 3.43 3.21 -0.29
CA GLN A 132 4.85 3.11 0.05
C GLN A 132 5.61 2.56 -1.16
N LEU A 133 6.64 3.30 -1.57
CA LEU A 133 7.53 2.97 -2.68
C LEU A 133 8.92 2.70 -2.11
N HIS A 134 9.50 1.55 -2.47
CA HIS A 134 10.89 1.28 -2.17
C HIS A 134 11.73 1.37 -3.43
N TYR A 135 12.77 2.19 -3.37
CA TYR A 135 13.70 2.44 -4.45
C TYR A 135 15.06 1.86 -4.12
N MET A 136 15.57 1.00 -5.00
CA MET A 136 16.89 0.39 -4.82
C MET A 136 18.03 1.35 -5.19
N HIS A 137 17.81 2.26 -6.15
CA HIS A 137 18.85 3.12 -6.70
C HIS A 137 18.43 4.59 -6.68
N ASN A 138 19.38 5.45 -6.30
CA ASN A 138 19.28 6.90 -6.46
C ASN A 138 19.17 7.25 -7.95
N ARG A 139 18.24 8.15 -8.29
CA ARG A 139 18.16 8.78 -9.61
C ARG A 139 17.88 10.28 -9.51
N ASP A 140 18.46 11.02 -10.45
CA ASP A 140 18.24 12.46 -10.65
C ASP A 140 16.99 12.76 -11.52
N GLU A 141 16.24 11.73 -11.95
CA GLU A 141 15.04 11.88 -12.78
C GLU A 141 13.77 11.79 -11.93
N PRO A 142 12.72 12.59 -12.25
CA PRO A 142 11.43 12.46 -11.61
C PRO A 142 10.82 11.07 -11.79
N ASP A 143 10.25 10.53 -10.72
CA ASP A 143 9.58 9.25 -10.72
C ASP A 143 8.05 9.41 -10.62
N HIS A 144 7.33 8.65 -11.42
CA HIS A 144 5.86 8.60 -11.45
C HIS A 144 5.36 7.18 -11.22
N SER A 145 6.10 6.37 -10.44
CA SER A 145 5.66 5.02 -10.11
C SER A 145 4.47 5.07 -9.16
N GLY A 146 3.56 4.10 -9.29
CA GLY A 146 2.37 4.02 -8.46
C GLY A 146 1.50 2.83 -8.83
N VAL A 147 0.23 2.91 -8.45
CA VAL A 147 -0.77 1.88 -8.73
C VAL A 147 -2.04 2.54 -9.24
N THR A 148 -2.67 1.97 -10.26
CA THR A 148 -4.04 2.30 -10.63
C THR A 148 -4.99 1.32 -9.97
N LEU A 149 -6.04 1.85 -9.35
CA LEU A 149 -7.05 1.04 -8.68
C LEU A 149 -8.24 0.80 -9.60
N TYR A 150 -8.62 -0.46 -9.75
CA TYR A 150 -9.94 -0.82 -10.27
C TYR A 150 -10.91 -0.82 -9.09
N HIS A 151 -12.00 -0.05 -9.18
CA HIS A 151 -13.02 -0.03 -8.14
C HIS A 151 -14.44 0.06 -8.70
N THR A 152 -15.42 -0.05 -7.81
CA THR A 152 -16.83 0.29 -8.04
C THR A 152 -17.40 0.90 -6.77
N GLU A 153 -18.49 1.66 -6.87
CA GLU A 153 -19.29 2.10 -5.71
C GLU A 153 -20.36 1.07 -5.35
N GLU A 154 -20.61 0.09 -6.23
CA GLU A 154 -21.57 -1.00 -6.00
C GLU A 154 -21.03 -2.01 -4.99
N PRO A 155 -21.77 -2.29 -3.89
CA PRO A 155 -21.36 -3.27 -2.89
C PRO A 155 -21.07 -4.65 -3.49
N GLN A 156 -19.93 -5.22 -3.11
CA GLN A 156 -19.55 -6.56 -3.55
C GLN A 156 -20.04 -7.64 -2.59
N PRO A 157 -20.46 -8.81 -3.08
CA PRO A 157 -21.01 -9.88 -2.23
C PRO A 157 -20.00 -10.52 -1.30
N LYS A 158 -18.69 -10.31 -1.50
CA LYS A 158 -17.61 -10.85 -0.68
C LYS A 158 -16.56 -9.77 -0.38
N THR A 159 -16.13 -9.72 0.87
CA THR A 159 -15.10 -8.80 1.33
C THR A 159 -13.73 -9.45 1.23
N ALA A 160 -12.78 -8.73 0.63
CA ALA A 160 -11.37 -9.06 0.68
C ALA A 160 -10.76 -8.58 2.00
N ALA A 161 -9.83 -9.35 2.55
CA ALA A 161 -9.09 -8.99 3.75
C ALA A 161 -7.68 -9.58 3.71
N THR A 162 -6.74 -8.89 4.34
CA THR A 162 -5.38 -9.38 4.53
C THR A 162 -5.21 -9.87 5.96
N MET A 163 -4.85 -11.14 6.12
CA MET A 163 -4.53 -11.71 7.44
C MET A 163 -3.01 -11.74 7.62
N LEU A 164 -2.51 -10.90 8.53
CA LEU A 164 -1.09 -10.83 8.84
C LEU A 164 -0.71 -11.78 9.99
N LEU A 165 0.21 -12.71 9.71
CA LEU A 165 0.73 -13.66 10.70
C LEU A 165 2.20 -13.34 11.03
N VAL A 166 2.43 -12.50 12.05
CA VAL A 166 3.80 -12.15 12.52
C VAL A 166 4.27 -13.01 13.69
N THR A 167 5.49 -13.55 13.62
CA THR A 167 6.21 -14.16 14.76
C THR A 167 7.18 -13.16 15.39
N GLY A 168 7.20 -13.04 16.71
CA GLY A 168 8.15 -12.19 17.46
C GLY A 168 9.37 -12.93 18.00
N GLY A 169 9.81 -14.00 17.32
CA GLY A 169 10.87 -14.86 17.83
C GLY A 169 12.26 -14.20 17.79
N LEU A 170 13.15 -14.63 18.69
CA LEU A 170 14.53 -14.17 18.77
C LEU A 170 15.45 -15.25 18.20
N LEU A 171 16.29 -14.90 17.22
CA LEU A 171 17.33 -15.80 16.68
C LEU A 171 18.71 -15.38 17.19
N PRO A 172 19.33 -16.12 18.14
CA PRO A 172 20.67 -15.82 18.59
C PRO A 172 21.72 -16.03 17.47
N PRO A 173 22.88 -15.34 17.53
CA PRO A 173 23.96 -15.52 16.57
C PRO A 173 24.41 -16.98 16.48
N LYS A 174 24.56 -17.48 15.23
CA LYS A 174 25.01 -18.85 14.92
C LYS A 174 24.10 -19.97 15.45
N ALA A 175 22.84 -19.65 15.80
CA ALA A 175 21.85 -20.65 16.16
C ALA A 175 20.94 -21.01 14.98
N THR A 176 20.27 -22.15 15.08
CA THR A 176 19.15 -22.53 14.20
C THR A 176 17.90 -22.58 15.07
N ASP A 177 16.82 -21.95 14.62
CA ASP A 177 15.52 -21.96 15.29
C ASP A 177 14.38 -22.03 14.25
N HIS A 178 13.18 -22.39 14.69
CA HIS A 178 11.99 -22.50 13.86
C HIS A 178 10.85 -21.67 14.45
N PHE A 179 10.54 -20.54 13.82
CA PHE A 179 9.41 -19.70 14.23
C PHE A 179 8.10 -20.24 13.67
N LYS A 180 7.18 -20.62 14.55
CA LYS A 180 5.84 -21.13 14.19
C LYS A 180 4.77 -20.23 14.79
N LYS A 181 3.79 -19.83 13.97
CA LYS A 181 2.58 -19.15 14.42
C LYS A 181 1.34 -19.92 13.96
N PRO A 182 0.85 -20.88 14.76
CA PRO A 182 -0.45 -21.48 14.48
C PRO A 182 -1.56 -20.44 14.67
N ALA A 183 -2.52 -20.41 13.77
CA ALA A 183 -3.73 -19.61 13.89
C ALA A 183 -4.94 -20.52 13.64
N GLN A 184 -5.89 -20.54 14.58
CA GLN A 184 -7.16 -21.21 14.38
C GLN A 184 -8.17 -20.19 13.84
N LEU A 185 -8.73 -20.46 12.67
CA LEU A 185 -9.80 -19.65 12.09
C LEU A 185 -11.14 -20.16 12.61
N ILE A 186 -11.92 -19.27 13.22
CA ILE A 186 -13.24 -19.57 13.82
C ILE A 186 -14.38 -18.98 12.95
N GLU A 187 -14.05 -18.22 11.92
CA GLU A 187 -15.00 -17.56 11.01
C GLU A 187 -15.63 -18.55 10.01
N PRO A 188 -16.92 -18.39 9.67
CA PRO A 188 -17.71 -19.45 9.04
C PRO A 188 -17.33 -19.75 7.58
N GLU A 189 -16.69 -18.85 6.83
CA GLU A 189 -16.21 -19.14 5.48
C GLU A 189 -15.10 -18.18 4.99
N ILE A 190 -13.83 -18.45 5.33
CA ILE A 190 -12.68 -17.78 4.71
C ILE A 190 -12.17 -18.64 3.56
N ARG A 191 -11.96 -18.04 2.38
CA ARG A 191 -11.33 -18.69 1.23
C ARG A 191 -9.94 -18.08 1.02
N PRO A 192 -8.87 -18.72 1.53
CA PRO A 192 -7.52 -18.19 1.39
C PRO A 192 -7.13 -18.18 -0.09
N THR A 193 -6.77 -17.02 -0.60
CA THR A 193 -6.01 -16.91 -1.84
C THR A 193 -4.55 -16.80 -1.45
N LEU A 194 -3.80 -17.91 -1.57
CA LEU A 194 -2.35 -17.90 -1.44
C LEU A 194 -1.77 -17.20 -2.68
N ASN A 195 -1.69 -15.88 -2.61
CA ASN A 195 -0.69 -15.13 -3.35
C ASN A 195 0.41 -14.85 -2.34
N ALA A 196 1.29 -15.82 -2.14
CA ALA A 196 2.50 -15.55 -1.39
C ALA A 196 3.22 -14.37 -2.07
N LEU A 197 3.69 -13.42 -1.26
CA LEU A 197 4.78 -12.55 -1.67
C LEU A 197 6.01 -13.46 -1.83
N ASP A 198 6.06 -14.21 -2.92
CA ASP A 198 7.29 -14.86 -3.37
C ASP A 198 8.13 -13.72 -3.96
N ALA A 199 8.87 -13.06 -3.07
CA ALA A 199 9.97 -12.16 -3.38
C ALA A 199 11.29 -12.91 -3.18
#